data_AF-A0A7K4EVR4-F1
#
_entry.id   AF-A0A7K4EVR4-F1
#
_cell.length_a   1.000
_cell.length_b   1.000
_cell.length_c   1.000
_cell.angle_alpha   90.00
_cell.angle_beta   90.00
_cell.angle_gamma   90.00
#
_symmetry.space_group_name_H-M   'P 1'
#
loop_
_entity.id
_entity.type
_entity.pdbx_description
1 polymer ?
#
loop_
_entity_poly.entity_id
_entity_poly.type
_entity_poly.pdbx_seq_one_letter_code
_entity_poly.pdbx_strand_id
1 'polypeptide(L)'
;MPIAENFPEGLKPLGKISLDDGNFHIMWGPGKTTNADGSQVETLADADVVAAYAARGEEQVPLGVSGTMVAVDWDSCVADGACIEACPVQVFQWYRTEKDIPAKDVVG
;
A
#
# COMPACT_ATOMS: atom_id res chain seq x y z
N MET A 1 5.88 -7.41 -6.14
CA MET A 1 7.19 -7.95 -5.72
C MET A 1 7.18 -8.23 -4.23
N PRO A 2 8.03 -9.13 -3.69
CA PRO A 2 8.18 -9.27 -2.25
C PRO A 2 8.73 -7.97 -1.64
N ILE A 3 8.29 -7.66 -0.42
CA ILE A 3 8.87 -6.58 0.39
C ILE A 3 10.35 -6.90 0.61
N ALA A 4 11.20 -5.87 0.60
CA ALA A 4 12.63 -6.03 0.85
C ALA A 4 12.88 -6.71 2.21
N GLU A 5 13.79 -7.69 2.24
CA GLU A 5 14.07 -8.50 3.44
C GLU A 5 14.59 -7.67 4.63
N ASN A 6 15.18 -6.50 4.35
CA ASN A 6 15.68 -5.59 5.37
C ASN A 6 14.61 -4.63 5.92
N PHE A 7 13.34 -4.79 5.54
CA PHE A 7 12.23 -4.03 6.12
C PHE A 7 12.18 -4.22 7.65
N PRO A 8 11.95 -3.14 8.44
CA PRO A 8 11.58 -1.78 8.06
C PRO A 8 12.74 -0.76 8.01
N GLU A 9 13.98 -1.17 7.70
CA GLU A 9 15.11 -0.22 7.63
C GLU A 9 14.82 0.96 6.69
N GLY A 10 14.97 2.17 7.22
CA GLY A 10 14.79 3.42 6.47
C GLY A 10 13.34 3.93 6.38
N LEU A 11 12.35 3.14 6.80
CA LEU A 11 10.96 3.58 6.92
C LEU A 11 10.63 3.94 8.36
N LYS A 12 9.88 5.02 8.55
CA LYS A 12 9.38 5.44 9.86
C LYS A 12 7.90 5.15 9.98
N PRO A 13 7.41 4.77 11.16
CA PRO A 13 5.98 4.68 11.39
C PRO A 13 5.38 6.08 11.25
N LEU A 14 4.54 6.27 10.24
CA LEU A 14 3.75 7.49 10.00
C LEU A 14 2.55 7.55 10.94
N GLY A 15 2.00 6.38 11.31
CA GLY A 15 0.91 6.28 12.26
C GLY A 15 0.37 4.85 12.41
N LYS A 16 -0.76 4.74 13.09
CA LYS A 16 -1.44 3.49 13.43
C LYS A 16 -2.90 3.53 12.95
N ILE A 17 -3.18 2.76 11.91
CA ILE A 17 -4.55 2.51 11.48
C ILE A 17 -5.16 1.44 12.38
N SER A 18 -6.26 1.76 13.06
CA SER A 18 -7.01 0.79 13.86
C SER A 18 -8.23 0.32 13.07
N LEU A 19 -8.42 -0.99 12.99
CA LEU A 19 -9.54 -1.66 12.34
C LEU A 19 -10.65 -1.94 13.36
N ASP A 20 -11.87 -2.11 12.86
CA ASP A 20 -13.08 -2.20 13.70
C ASP A 20 -13.17 -3.55 14.45
N ASP A 21 -12.37 -4.55 14.05
CA ASP A 21 -12.22 -5.88 14.67
C ASP A 21 -11.18 -5.90 15.81
N GLY A 22 -10.57 -4.75 16.12
CA GLY A 22 -9.53 -4.62 17.13
C GLY A 22 -8.10 -4.85 16.62
N ASN A 23 -7.94 -5.24 15.35
CA ASN A 23 -6.62 -5.30 14.71
C ASN A 23 -6.12 -3.89 14.38
N PHE A 24 -4.82 -3.77 14.12
CA PHE A 24 -4.24 -2.52 13.68
C PHE A 24 -3.09 -2.75 12.70
N HIS A 25 -2.91 -1.81 11.80
CA HIS A 25 -1.78 -1.73 10.88
C HIS A 25 -0.92 -0.53 11.26
N ILE A 26 0.40 -0.69 11.17
CA ILE A 26 1.31 0.45 11.23
C ILE A 26 1.54 0.89 9.79
N MET A 27 1.36 2.17 9.51
CA MET A 27 1.75 2.76 8.24
C MET A 27 3.23 3.14 8.32
N TRP A 28 4.02 2.66 7.38
CA TRP A 28 5.46 2.89 7.27
C TRP A 28 5.74 3.71 6.02
N GLY A 29 6.38 4.86 6.19
CA GLY A 29 6.72 5.74 5.08
C GLY A 29 7.96 6.61 5.34
N PRO A 30 8.26 7.57 4.45
CA PRO A 30 7.52 7.90 3.23
C PRO A 30 7.56 6.76 2.20
N GLY A 31 6.49 6.58 1.43
CA GLY A 31 6.47 5.62 0.33
C GLY A 31 7.48 5.98 -0.77
N LYS A 32 7.60 5.10 -1.76
CA LYS A 32 8.53 5.21 -2.87
C LYS A 32 7.78 5.55 -4.16
N THR A 33 8.37 6.41 -4.98
CA THR A 33 7.93 6.66 -6.37
C THR A 33 8.85 5.99 -7.39
N THR A 34 10.02 5.54 -6.94
CA THR A 34 11.02 4.86 -7.75
C THR A 34 11.53 3.63 -7.00
N ASN A 35 11.67 2.52 -7.72
CA ASN A 35 12.29 1.30 -7.26
C ASN A 35 13.81 1.47 -7.11
N ALA A 36 14.47 0.52 -6.43
CA ALA A 36 15.92 0.56 -6.19
C ALA A 36 16.76 0.52 -7.48
N ASP A 37 16.18 0.04 -8.59
CA ASP A 37 16.78 -0.02 -9.92
C ASP A 37 16.58 1.26 -10.75
N GLY A 38 15.87 2.26 -10.22
CA GLY A 38 15.54 3.50 -10.92
C GLY A 38 14.28 3.44 -11.78
N SER A 39 13.58 2.30 -11.83
CA SER A 39 12.27 2.17 -12.49
C SER A 39 11.16 2.84 -11.65
N GLN A 40 10.06 3.24 -12.30
CA GLN A 40 8.87 3.69 -11.55
C GLN A 40 8.29 2.53 -10.75
N VAL A 41 7.73 2.83 -9.57
CA VAL A 41 7.03 1.80 -8.78
C VAL A 41 5.85 1.23 -9.56
N GLU A 42 5.51 -0.02 -9.27
CA GLU A 42 4.57 -0.79 -10.08
C GLU A 42 3.18 -0.14 -10.13
N THR A 43 2.74 0.51 -9.04
CA THR A 43 1.49 1.28 -9.03
C THR A 43 1.45 2.40 -10.07
N LEU A 44 2.55 3.14 -10.23
CA LEU A 44 2.65 4.25 -11.16
C LEU A 44 2.88 3.77 -12.61
N ALA A 45 3.44 2.59 -12.78
CA ALA A 45 3.78 2.02 -14.09
C ALA A 45 2.64 1.18 -14.70
N ASP A 46 1.77 0.59 -13.87
CA ASP A 46 0.72 -0.30 -14.32
C ASP A 46 -0.46 0.46 -14.96
N ALA A 47 -0.83 0.07 -16.18
CA ALA A 47 -1.84 0.77 -16.97
C ALA A 47 -3.25 0.65 -16.37
N ASP A 48 -3.57 -0.48 -15.74
CA ASP A 48 -4.89 -0.71 -15.16
C ASP A 48 -5.05 0.09 -13.86
N VAL A 49 -3.98 0.17 -13.05
CA VAL A 49 -3.95 1.05 -11.87
C VAL A 49 -4.10 2.52 -12.28
N VAL A 50 -3.34 2.96 -13.28
CA VAL A 50 -3.42 4.34 -13.78
C VAL A 50 -4.81 4.67 -14.31
N ALA A 51 -5.42 3.76 -15.08
CA ALA A 51 -6.77 3.93 -15.58
C ALA A 51 -7.81 3.97 -14.44
N ALA A 52 -7.65 3.15 -13.40
CA ALA A 52 -8.55 3.12 -12.26
C ALA A 52 -8.51 4.44 -11.46
N TYR A 53 -7.32 4.98 -11.20
CA TYR A 53 -7.16 6.29 -10.56
C TYR A 53 -7.73 7.43 -11.42
N ALA A 54 -7.47 7.39 -12.74
CA ALA A 54 -8.01 8.37 -13.68
C ALA A 54 -9.55 8.32 -13.78
N ALA A 55 -10.15 7.14 -13.78
CA ALA A 55 -11.60 6.96 -13.81
C ALA A 55 -12.29 7.55 -12.57
N ARG A 56 -11.60 7.61 -11.43
CA ARG A 56 -12.08 8.23 -10.20
C ARG A 56 -11.70 9.71 -10.05
N GLY A 57 -10.83 10.24 -10.94
CA GLY A 57 -10.32 11.60 -10.84
C GLY A 57 -9.37 11.81 -9.66
N GLU A 58 -8.63 10.77 -9.27
CA GLU A 58 -7.76 10.76 -8.10
C GLU A 58 -6.28 10.76 -8.50
N GLU A 59 -5.45 11.36 -7.65
CA GLU A 59 -4.00 11.40 -7.84
C GLU A 59 -3.34 10.18 -7.18
N GLN A 60 -2.42 9.57 -7.90
CA GLN A 60 -1.57 8.52 -7.36
C GLN A 60 -0.45 9.15 -6.55
N VAL A 61 -0.37 8.78 -5.27
CA VAL A 61 0.67 9.24 -4.36
C VAL A 61 1.38 8.05 -3.74
N PRO A 62 2.67 8.18 -3.39
CA PRO A 62 3.39 7.13 -2.67
C PRO A 62 2.76 6.92 -1.29
N LEU A 63 2.30 5.70 -1.03
CA LEU A 63 1.61 5.31 0.21
C LEU A 63 2.56 4.60 1.18
N GLY A 64 3.55 3.88 0.66
CA GLY A 64 4.47 3.08 1.47
C GLY A 64 3.89 1.72 1.87
N VAL A 65 4.32 1.24 3.02
CA VAL A 65 4.00 -0.11 3.49
C VAL A 65 3.03 -0.04 4.66
N SER A 66 1.97 -0.85 4.67
CA SER A 66 1.07 -0.94 5.83
C SER A 66 0.99 -2.36 6.36
N GLY A 67 1.09 -2.52 7.68
CA GLY A 67 0.84 -3.82 8.33
C GLY A 67 1.55 -3.96 9.67
N THR A 68 1.53 -5.18 10.20
CA THR A 68 2.23 -5.56 11.43
C THR A 68 3.07 -6.82 11.18
N MET A 69 2.54 -8.00 11.50
CA MET A 69 3.22 -9.29 11.27
C MET A 69 3.23 -9.66 9.78
N VAL A 70 2.21 -9.24 9.05
CA VAL A 70 2.13 -9.28 7.59
C VAL A 70 1.86 -7.86 7.12
N ALA A 71 2.52 -7.45 6.04
CA ALA A 71 2.43 -6.10 5.51
C ALA A 71 2.25 -6.10 3.99
N VAL A 72 1.62 -5.04 3.50
CA VAL A 72 1.40 -4.77 2.08
C VAL A 72 2.24 -3.56 1.71
N ASP A 73 3.10 -3.71 0.71
CA ASP A 73 3.74 -2.59 0.04
C ASP A 73 2.78 -2.07 -1.03
N TRP A 74 2.21 -0.89 -0.76
CA TRP A 74 1.22 -0.28 -1.64
C TRP A 74 1.84 0.37 -2.85
N ASP A 75 3.13 0.72 -2.79
CA ASP A 75 3.81 1.29 -3.95
C ASP A 75 4.05 0.20 -5.01
N SER A 76 4.26 -1.05 -4.56
CA SER A 76 4.41 -2.22 -5.44
C SER A 76 3.12 -3.00 -5.73
N CYS A 77 1.97 -2.56 -5.23
CA CYS A 77 0.70 -3.29 -5.37
C CYS A 77 -0.04 -2.90 -6.66
N VAL A 78 -0.10 -3.80 -7.65
CA VAL A 78 -0.84 -3.57 -8.92
C VAL A 78 -2.33 -3.92 -8.85
N ALA A 79 -2.86 -4.18 -7.65
CA ALA A 79 -4.27 -4.54 -7.43
C ALA A 79 -4.76 -5.80 -8.19
N ASP A 80 -3.87 -6.72 -8.56
CA ASP A 80 -4.21 -8.01 -9.20
C ASP A 80 -4.89 -9.02 -8.26
N GLY A 81 -4.76 -8.82 -6.95
CA GLY A 81 -5.33 -9.68 -5.92
C GLY A 81 -4.64 -11.03 -5.76
N ALA A 82 -3.52 -11.29 -6.43
CA ALA A 82 -2.82 -12.59 -6.36
C ALA A 82 -2.38 -12.94 -4.92
N CYS A 83 -2.07 -11.91 -4.14
CA CYS A 83 -1.68 -12.02 -2.74
C CYS A 83 -2.87 -12.24 -1.77
N ILE A 84 -4.11 -12.03 -2.19
CA ILE A 84 -5.31 -12.20 -1.35
C ILE A 84 -5.53 -13.68 -1.03
N GLU A 85 -5.43 -14.55 -2.03
CA GLU A 85 -5.60 -16.00 -1.84
C GLU A 85 -4.44 -16.63 -1.06
N ALA A 86 -3.26 -16.00 -1.12
CA ALA A 86 -2.07 -16.46 -0.41
C ALA A 86 -1.98 -15.97 1.04
N CYS A 87 -2.68 -14.87 1.40
CA CYS A 87 -2.54 -14.23 2.69
C CYS A 87 -3.56 -14.78 3.71
N PRO A 88 -3.12 -15.53 4.73
CA PRO A 88 -4.04 -16.13 5.71
C PRO A 88 -4.66 -15.13 6.70
N VAL A 89 -4.26 -13.85 6.66
CA VAL A 89 -4.59 -12.84 7.68
C VAL A 89 -5.22 -11.56 7.12
N GLN A 90 -5.75 -11.60 5.89
CA GLN A 90 -6.65 -10.57 5.32
C GLN A 90 -6.20 -9.10 5.44
N VAL A 91 -4.91 -8.81 5.21
CA VAL A 91 -4.32 -7.46 5.32
C VAL A 91 -4.82 -6.41 4.32
N PHE A 92 -5.68 -6.78 3.37
CA PHE A 92 -6.20 -5.90 2.29
C PHE A 92 -7.37 -5.01 2.73
N GLN A 93 -7.83 -5.17 3.97
CA GLN A 93 -8.91 -4.39 4.59
C GLN A 93 -8.42 -2.99 5.01
N TRP A 94 -8.04 -2.17 4.03
CA TRP A 94 -7.47 -0.84 4.30
C TRP A 94 -8.25 0.30 3.64
N TYR A 95 -7.55 1.18 2.90
CA TYR A 95 -8.03 2.50 2.52
C TYR A 95 -9.14 2.48 1.45
N ARG A 96 -9.13 1.51 0.53
CA ARG A 96 -10.18 1.39 -0.51
C ARG A 96 -11.28 0.41 -0.16
N THR A 97 -10.90 -0.75 0.37
CA THR A 97 -11.85 -1.84 0.60
C THR A 97 -12.82 -1.54 1.74
N GLU A 98 -12.39 -0.81 2.77
CA GLU A 98 -13.23 -0.57 3.95
C GLU A 98 -13.64 0.89 4.14
N LYS A 99 -12.70 1.82 3.97
CA LYS A 99 -12.95 3.24 4.29
C LYS A 99 -13.21 4.11 3.05
N ASP A 100 -13.01 3.57 1.85
CA ASP A 100 -13.09 4.25 0.54
C ASP A 100 -12.53 5.69 0.54
N ILE A 101 -11.33 5.85 1.08
CA ILE A 101 -10.62 7.14 1.14
C ILE A 101 -9.64 7.28 -0.05
N PRO A 102 -9.47 8.48 -0.63
CA PRO A 102 -8.46 8.73 -1.65
C PRO A 102 -7.04 8.50 -1.13
N ALA A 103 -6.13 8.04 -1.99
CA ALA A 103 -4.73 7.76 -1.63
C ALA A 103 -4.02 8.97 -0.96
N LYS A 104 -4.30 10.19 -1.45
CA LYS A 104 -3.75 11.45 -0.89
C LYS A 104 -4.21 11.77 0.53
N ASP A 105 -5.36 11.22 0.95
CA ASP A 105 -6.00 11.52 2.22
C ASP A 105 -5.79 10.36 3.23
N VAL A 106 -5.01 9.34 2.86
CA VAL A 106 -4.67 8.23 3.76
C VAL A 106 -3.70 8.76 4.81
N VAL A 107 -4.13 8.73 6.06
CA VAL A 107 -3.31 9.12 7.21
C VAL A 107 -3.18 7.91 8.13
N GLY A 108 -1.95 7.65 8.57
CA GLY A 108 -1.66 6.66 9.62
C GLY A 108 -2.16 7.12 10.97
#